data_AF-A0A8T8HYB2-F1
#
_entry.id   AF-A0A8T8HYB2-F1
#
_cell.length_a   1.000
_cell.length_b   1.000
_cell.length_c   1.000
_cell.angle_alpha   90.00
_cell.angle_beta   90.00
_cell.angle_gamma   90.00
#
_symmetry.space_group_name_H-M   'P 1'
#
loop_
_entity.id
_entity.type
_entity.pdbx_description
1 polymer ?
#
loop_
_entity_poly.entity_id
_entity_poly.type
_entity_poly.pdbx_seq_one_letter_code
_entity_poly.pdbx_strand_id
1 'polypeptide(L)'
;MPRHNSRRTDRRGRHDRRRGHAPPGGAFRCAGCRLDVPLDAPGTAHRNHCPQCLDSRHVDGRVPGDRAAGCGGRMEALSLSSRPDGEWLIIHHCLVCGELSANRIAGDDNPLALLRMAVRPLSDGRVAVRALLAL
;
A
#
# COMPACT_ATOMS: atom_id res chain seq x y z
N MET A 1 60.19 -26.95 11.20
CA MET A 1 59.53 -25.92 10.36
C MET A 1 59.83 -26.21 8.89
N PRO A 2 58.98 -25.89 7.88
CA PRO A 2 57.68 -25.18 7.91
C PRO A 2 56.53 -25.98 7.21
N ARG A 3 55.29 -25.48 7.31
CA ARG A 3 54.27 -25.47 6.23
C ARG A 3 53.03 -24.68 6.67
N HIS A 4 52.79 -23.57 5.99
CA HIS A 4 51.56 -22.78 6.06
C HIS A 4 50.38 -23.56 5.44
N ASN A 5 49.18 -23.43 6.01
CA ASN A 5 47.99 -23.10 5.21
C ASN A 5 46.86 -22.53 6.08
N SER A 6 46.46 -21.30 5.76
CA SER A 6 45.36 -20.55 6.32
C SER A 6 44.00 -21.14 5.90
N ARG A 7 43.19 -21.59 6.87
CA ARG A 7 41.77 -21.89 6.64
C ARG A 7 40.91 -20.75 7.18
N ARG A 8 40.56 -19.82 6.28
CA ARG A 8 39.40 -18.94 6.42
C ARG A 8 38.15 -19.80 6.28
N THR A 9 37.33 -19.90 7.32
CA THR A 9 35.98 -20.46 7.23
C THR A 9 34.96 -19.32 7.28
N ASP A 10 34.50 -18.92 6.10
CA ASP A 10 33.27 -18.16 5.86
C ASP A 10 32.07 -19.06 6.22
N ARG A 11 31.30 -18.72 7.25
CA ARG A 11 29.93 -19.24 7.46
C ARG A 11 29.01 -18.17 8.06
N ARG A 12 28.71 -17.19 7.21
CA ARG A 12 27.41 -16.56 6.93
C ARG A 12 26.30 -16.64 8.00
N GLY A 13 25.86 -15.44 8.38
CA GLY A 13 24.76 -15.11 9.27
C GLY A 13 23.47 -15.87 9.02
N ARG A 14 22.93 -16.35 10.14
CA ARG A 14 21.60 -16.95 10.31
C ARG A 14 20.52 -15.87 10.16
N HIS A 15 20.15 -15.52 8.93
CA HIS A 15 18.92 -14.78 8.69
C HIS A 15 17.73 -15.74 8.83
N ASP A 16 17.09 -15.69 10.00
CA ASP A 16 15.81 -16.32 10.32
C ASP A 16 14.73 -15.85 9.33
N ARG A 17 14.61 -16.57 8.21
CA ARG A 17 13.52 -16.42 7.25
C ARG A 17 12.28 -17.04 7.88
N ARG A 18 11.57 -16.26 8.70
CA ARG A 18 10.17 -16.50 9.05
C ARG A 18 9.32 -16.38 7.79
N ARG A 19 9.33 -17.42 6.95
CA ARG A 19 8.37 -17.62 5.87
C ARG A 19 7.05 -17.94 6.53
N GLY A 20 6.25 -16.90 6.79
CA GLY A 20 4.85 -17.07 7.14
C GLY A 20 4.18 -17.90 6.05
N HIS A 21 3.52 -18.98 6.46
CA HIS A 21 2.76 -19.85 5.60
C HIS A 21 1.62 -19.03 4.99
N ALA A 22 1.66 -18.78 3.68
CA ALA A 22 0.61 -18.04 2.99
C ALA A 22 -0.67 -18.90 3.03
N PRO A 23 -1.83 -18.35 3.47
CA PRO A 23 -3.09 -19.08 3.47
C PRO A 23 -3.46 -19.54 2.06
N PRO A 24 -4.17 -20.67 1.90
CA PRO A 24 -4.69 -21.08 0.60
C PRO A 24 -5.70 -20.01 0.13
N GLY A 25 -5.47 -19.41 -1.03
CA GLY A 25 -6.32 -18.34 -1.58
C GLY A 25 -5.65 -16.98 -1.77
N GLY A 26 -4.36 -16.83 -1.44
CA GLY A 26 -3.61 -15.60 -1.70
C GLY A 26 -4.08 -14.44 -0.82
N ALA A 27 -3.36 -14.15 0.26
CA ALA A 27 -3.65 -13.04 1.16
C ALA A 27 -2.36 -12.28 1.51
N PHE A 28 -2.49 -11.01 1.92
CA PHE A 28 -1.39 -10.24 2.48
C PHE A 28 -1.77 -9.66 3.83
N ARG A 29 -0.76 -9.50 4.69
CA ARG A 29 -0.95 -8.82 5.98
C ARG A 29 -0.78 -7.32 5.81
N CYS A 30 -1.80 -6.54 6.17
CA CYS A 30 -1.79 -5.09 6.06
C CYS A 30 -0.67 -4.46 6.93
N ALA A 31 0.07 -3.51 6.36
CA ALA A 31 1.11 -2.79 7.09
C ALA A 31 0.56 -1.76 8.09
N GLY A 32 -0.65 -1.23 7.85
CA GLY A 32 -1.31 -0.25 8.72
C GLY A 32 -2.04 -0.90 9.90
N CYS A 33 -3.09 -1.67 9.61
CA CYS A 33 -3.99 -2.22 10.65
C CYS A 33 -3.71 -3.68 11.02
N ARG A 34 -2.75 -4.34 10.37
CA ARG A 34 -2.30 -5.72 10.64
C ARG A 34 -3.31 -6.84 10.37
N LEU A 35 -4.48 -6.52 9.80
CA LEU A 35 -5.44 -7.51 9.29
C LEU A 35 -4.84 -8.33 8.14
N ASP A 36 -5.24 -9.59 8.05
CA ASP A 36 -4.98 -10.43 6.87
C ASP A 36 -6.06 -10.14 5.83
N VAL A 37 -5.63 -9.76 4.63
CA VAL A 37 -6.48 -9.24 3.55
C VAL A 37 -6.43 -10.20 2.36
N PRO A 38 -7.57 -10.75 1.92
CA PRO A 38 -7.65 -11.55 0.70
C PRO A 38 -7.23 -10.73 -0.53
N LEU A 39 -6.49 -11.34 -1.46
CA LEU A 39 -6.15 -10.72 -2.73
C LEU A 39 -7.33 -10.68 -3.69
N ASP A 40 -8.27 -11.63 -3.57
CA ASP A 40 -9.53 -11.61 -4.31
C ASP A 40 -10.46 -10.53 -3.75
N ALA A 41 -11.05 -9.74 -4.64
CA ALA A 41 -11.95 -8.67 -4.29
C ALA A 41 -12.86 -8.31 -5.48
N PRO A 42 -14.15 -8.01 -5.25
CA PRO A 42 -15.04 -7.55 -6.32
C PRO A 42 -14.52 -6.27 -6.97
N GLY A 43 -14.56 -6.20 -8.31
CA GLY A 43 -14.25 -4.96 -9.05
C GLY A 43 -12.75 -4.67 -9.27
N THR A 44 -11.83 -5.51 -8.79
CA THR A 44 -10.39 -5.38 -9.06
C THR A 44 -9.69 -6.74 -9.16
N ALA A 45 -8.84 -6.91 -10.18
CA ALA A 45 -8.03 -8.13 -10.35
C ALA A 45 -6.71 -8.09 -9.55
N HIS A 46 -6.31 -6.91 -9.05
CA HIS A 46 -4.99 -6.67 -8.50
C HIS A 46 -5.06 -5.88 -7.20
N ARG A 47 -5.84 -6.36 -6.24
CA ARG A 47 -5.90 -5.75 -4.91
C ARG A 47 -4.49 -5.56 -4.33
N ASN A 48 -4.23 -4.35 -3.86
CA ASN A 48 -3.00 -4.00 -3.17
C ASN A 48 -3.22 -3.18 -1.88
N HIS A 49 -4.46 -2.78 -1.58
CA HIS A 49 -4.83 -2.08 -0.36
C HIS A 49 -5.78 -2.88 0.54
N CYS A 50 -5.77 -2.54 1.83
CA CYS A 50 -6.67 -3.12 2.82
C CYS A 50 -8.06 -2.48 2.74
N PRO A 51 -9.17 -3.25 2.70
CA PRO A 51 -10.51 -2.66 2.65
C PRO A 51 -10.84 -1.82 3.89
N GLN A 52 -10.26 -2.16 5.04
CA GLN A 52 -10.64 -1.55 6.31
C GLN A 52 -9.94 -0.20 6.57
N CYS A 53 -8.64 -0.13 6.31
CA CYS A 53 -7.85 1.09 6.56
C CYS A 53 -7.34 1.76 5.29
N LEU A 54 -7.59 1.17 4.12
CA LEU A 54 -7.24 1.67 2.79
C LEU A 54 -5.73 1.79 2.51
N ASP A 55 -4.87 1.48 3.49
CA ASP A 55 -3.42 1.44 3.25
C ASP A 55 -3.04 0.34 2.26
N SER A 56 -2.12 0.69 1.38
CA SER A 56 -1.52 -0.19 0.37
C SER A 56 -0.07 -0.53 0.72
N ARG A 57 0.53 -1.39 -0.10
CA ARG A 57 1.96 -1.67 -0.11
C ARG A 57 2.51 -1.32 -1.48
N HIS A 58 3.64 -0.62 -1.52
CA HIS A 58 4.31 -0.24 -2.76
C HIS A 58 4.95 -1.48 -3.40
N VAL A 59 4.17 -2.19 -4.20
CA VAL A 59 4.58 -3.40 -4.91
C VAL A 59 4.58 -3.21 -6.42
N ASP A 60 3.77 -2.30 -6.96
CA ASP A 60 3.71 -2.02 -8.39
C ASP A 60 4.70 -0.92 -8.77
N GLY A 61 5.39 -1.11 -9.89
CA GLY A 61 6.29 -0.13 -10.49
C GLY A 61 5.54 0.85 -11.37
N ARG A 62 5.86 0.88 -12.66
CA ARG A 62 5.24 1.83 -13.61
C ARG A 62 3.88 1.36 -14.12
N VAL A 63 3.66 0.05 -14.13
CA VAL A 63 2.43 -0.54 -14.67
C VAL A 63 1.62 -1.10 -13.51
N PRO A 64 0.36 -0.68 -13.32
CA PRO A 64 -0.48 -1.21 -12.26
C PRO A 64 -0.56 -2.75 -12.32
N GLY A 65 -0.31 -3.42 -11.20
CA GLY A 65 -0.30 -4.88 -11.11
C GLY A 65 0.99 -5.58 -11.57
N ASP A 66 2.01 -4.87 -12.06
CA ASP A 66 3.28 -5.48 -12.50
C ASP A 66 4.10 -6.11 -11.38
N ARG A 67 3.80 -5.76 -10.12
CA ARG A 67 4.54 -6.20 -8.92
C ARG A 67 6.07 -5.99 -9.02
N ALA A 68 6.51 -4.98 -9.78
CA ALA A 68 7.91 -4.73 -10.11
C ALA A 68 8.63 -3.77 -9.14
N ALA A 69 7.93 -3.16 -8.17
CA ALA A 69 8.57 -2.23 -7.26
C ALA A 69 9.43 -2.94 -6.20
N GLY A 70 10.70 -2.53 -6.12
CA GLY A 70 11.63 -2.97 -5.07
C GLY A 70 11.44 -2.28 -3.72
N CYS A 71 10.58 -1.26 -3.63
CA CYS A 71 10.39 -0.46 -2.41
C CYS A 71 9.72 -1.27 -1.28
N GLY A 72 8.55 -1.84 -1.54
CA GLY A 72 7.79 -2.61 -0.56
C GLY A 72 7.27 -1.80 0.63
N GLY A 73 7.41 -0.47 0.62
CA GLY A 73 6.99 0.44 1.69
C GLY A 73 5.49 0.51 1.87
N ARG A 74 5.04 0.91 3.08
CA ARG A 74 3.62 1.21 3.33
C ARG A 74 3.23 2.44 2.51
N MET A 75 2.09 2.36 1.83
CA MET A 75 1.48 3.51 1.19
C MET A 75 0.21 3.89 1.93
N GLU A 76 0.15 5.11 2.43
CA GLU A 76 -1.05 5.63 3.09
C GLU A 76 -2.07 6.08 2.05
N ALA A 77 -3.36 5.92 2.35
CA ALA A 77 -4.41 6.48 1.51
C ALA A 77 -4.52 7.99 1.76
N LEU A 78 -4.08 8.78 0.78
CA LEU A 78 -3.93 10.23 0.88
C LEU A 78 -5.22 10.97 0.51
N SER A 79 -5.86 10.57 -0.60
CA SER A 79 -7.04 11.24 -1.15
C SER A 79 -7.86 10.29 -2.03
N LEU A 80 -9.00 10.78 -2.51
CA LEU A 80 -9.81 10.15 -3.54
C LEU A 80 -9.80 10.97 -4.83
N SER A 81 -9.97 10.29 -5.96
CA SER A 81 -10.23 10.88 -7.26
C SER A 81 -11.36 10.12 -7.93
N SER A 82 -12.24 10.81 -8.65
CA SER A 82 -13.27 10.19 -9.48
C SER A 82 -12.91 10.33 -10.95
N ARG A 83 -13.27 9.31 -11.74
CA ARG A 83 -13.22 9.35 -13.20
C ARG A 83 -14.58 9.80 -13.77
N PRO A 84 -14.62 10.26 -15.03
CA PRO A 84 -15.88 10.66 -15.68
C PRO A 84 -16.93 9.54 -15.77
N ASP A 85 -16.51 8.28 -15.76
CA ASP A 85 -17.37 7.09 -15.77
C ASP A 85 -17.95 6.75 -14.39
N GLY A 86 -17.63 7.54 -13.35
CA GLY A 86 -18.09 7.34 -11.99
C GLY A 86 -17.18 6.44 -11.14
N GLU A 87 -16.10 5.91 -11.69
CA GLU A 87 -15.18 5.06 -10.94
C GLU A 87 -14.33 5.86 -9.96
N TRP A 88 -14.19 5.35 -8.73
CA TRP A 88 -13.38 5.98 -7.70
C TRP A 88 -12.00 5.34 -7.62
N LEU A 89 -11.00 6.19 -7.46
CA LEU A 89 -9.60 5.83 -7.24
C LEU A 89 -9.17 6.36 -5.88
N ILE A 90 -8.44 5.54 -5.14
CA ILE A 90 -7.67 5.95 -3.97
C ILE A 90 -6.31 6.42 -4.47
N ILE A 91 -5.90 7.62 -4.05
CA ILE A 91 -4.55 8.12 -4.25
C ILE A 91 -3.71 7.70 -3.04
N HIS A 92 -2.73 6.86 -3.27
CA HIS A 92 -1.80 6.36 -2.26
C HIS A 92 -0.48 7.12 -2.30
N HIS A 93 0.09 7.41 -1.13
CA HIS A 93 1.42 8.03 -0.99
C HIS A 93 2.37 7.07 -0.29
N CYS A 94 3.49 6.74 -0.92
CA CYS A 94 4.50 5.88 -0.34
C CYS A 94 5.32 6.63 0.72
N LEU A 95 5.24 6.19 1.97
CA LEU A 95 5.96 6.79 3.09
C LEU A 95 7.47 6.56 3.08
N VAL A 96 7.97 5.74 2.16
CA VAL A 96 9.40 5.41 2.04
C VAL A 96 10.08 6.17 0.91
N CYS A 97 9.46 6.23 -0.27
CA CYS A 97 10.07 6.85 -1.46
C CYS A 97 9.30 8.04 -2.02
N GLY A 98 8.13 8.39 -1.48
CA GLY A 98 7.32 9.53 -1.91
C GLY A 98 6.46 9.31 -3.16
N GLU A 99 6.52 8.13 -3.79
CA GLU A 99 5.74 7.82 -5.00
C GLU A 99 4.23 7.92 -4.73
N LEU A 100 3.49 8.44 -5.72
CA LEU A 100 2.03 8.46 -5.72
C LEU A 100 1.48 7.38 -6.66
N SER A 101 0.46 6.66 -6.23
CA SER A 101 -0.25 5.71 -7.09
C SER A 101 -1.75 5.93 -7.01
N ALA A 102 -2.47 5.59 -8.07
CA ALA A 102 -3.92 5.68 -8.15
C ALA A 102 -4.50 4.28 -8.34
N ASN A 103 -5.27 3.82 -7.35
CA ASN A 103 -5.75 2.46 -7.26
C ASN A 103 -7.28 2.46 -7.22
N ARG A 104 -7.91 1.67 -8.09
CA ARG A 104 -9.37 1.52 -8.09
C ARG A 104 -9.84 0.96 -6.75
N ILE A 105 -10.96 1.50 -6.24
CA ILE A 105 -11.63 0.91 -5.08
C ILE A 105 -12.12 -0.51 -5.40
N ALA A 106 -12.19 -1.37 -4.38
CA ALA A 106 -12.83 -2.66 -4.47
C ALA A 106 -14.26 -2.59 -3.92
N GLY A 107 -15.13 -3.51 -4.35
CA GLY A 107 -16.53 -3.55 -3.91
C GLY A 107 -16.75 -3.87 -2.43
N ASP A 108 -15.71 -4.37 -1.74
CA ASP A 108 -15.69 -4.66 -0.31
C ASP A 108 -14.89 -3.63 0.50
N ASP A 109 -14.46 -2.51 -0.10
CA ASP A 109 -13.81 -1.42 0.64
C ASP A 109 -14.78 -0.78 1.64
N ASN A 110 -14.28 -0.42 2.83
CA ASN A 110 -15.10 0.15 3.88
C ASN A 110 -15.68 1.51 3.44
N PRO A 111 -17.01 1.61 3.26
CA PRO A 111 -17.63 2.83 2.73
C PRO A 111 -17.46 4.02 3.67
N LEU A 112 -17.39 3.79 4.98
CA LEU A 112 -17.17 4.85 5.96
C LEU A 112 -15.73 5.39 5.90
N ALA A 113 -14.74 4.55 5.61
CA ALA A 113 -13.37 4.99 5.41
C ALA A 113 -13.24 5.85 4.14
N LEU A 114 -13.88 5.44 3.04
CA LEU A 114 -13.95 6.19 1.79
C LEU A 114 -14.66 7.55 1.99
N LEU A 115 -15.84 7.55 2.60
CA LEU A 115 -16.59 8.78 2.86
C LEU A 115 -15.82 9.75 3.74
N ARG A 116 -15.19 9.28 4.82
CA ARG A 116 -14.33 10.12 5.67
C ARG A 116 -13.23 10.82 4.89
N MET A 117 -12.64 10.14 3.92
CA MET A 117 -11.62 10.72 3.05
C MET A 117 -12.22 11.80 2.14
N ALA A 118 -13.36 11.50 1.51
CA ALA A 118 -14.03 12.43 0.60
C ALA A 118 -14.46 13.73 1.29
N VAL A 119 -14.94 13.65 2.53
CA VAL A 119 -15.45 14.82 3.27
C VAL A 119 -14.39 15.54 4.10
N ARG A 120 -13.16 15.01 4.19
CA ARG A 120 -12.08 15.59 4.99
C ARG A 120 -11.80 17.06 4.67
N PRO A 121 -11.72 17.49 3.39
CA PRO A 121 -11.51 18.90 3.07
C PRO A 121 -12.65 19.82 3.52
N LEU A 122 -13.89 19.30 3.54
CA LEU A 122 -15.08 20.03 3.99
C LEU A 122 -15.16 20.14 5.51
N SER A 123 -14.51 19.22 6.21
CA SER A 123 -14.46 19.20 7.68
C SER A 123 -13.39 20.14 8.25
N ASP A 124 -12.45 20.60 7.42
CA ASP A 124 -11.42 21.57 7.82
C ASP A 124 -11.89 23.00 7.49
N GLY A 125 -12.42 23.68 8.51
CA GLY A 125 -12.85 25.08 8.39
C GLY A 125 -11.74 26.05 7.94
N ARG A 126 -10.47 25.68 8.05
CA ARG A 126 -9.34 26.51 7.58
C ARG A 126 -9.22 26.48 6.06
N VAL A 127 -9.59 25.38 5.40
CA VAL A 127 -9.58 25.26 3.94
C VAL A 127 -10.68 26.12 3.34
N ALA A 128 -11.90 26.08 3.90
CA ALA A 128 -13.00 26.92 3.47
C ALA A 128 -12.66 28.42 3.59
N VAL A 129 -12.08 28.84 4.72
CA VAL A 129 -11.67 30.24 4.92
C VAL A 129 -10.56 30.65 3.94
N ARG A 130 -9.57 29.78 3.68
CA ARG A 130 -8.49 30.09 2.73
C ARG A 130 -8.96 30.13 1.28
N ALA A 131 -9.87 29.25 0.87
CA ALA A 131 -10.44 29.25 -0.47
C ALA A 131 -11.28 30.51 -0.74
N LEU A 132 -12.06 30.96 0.25
CA LEU A 132 -12.83 32.21 0.17
C LEU A 132 -11.95 33.46 0.13
N LEU A 133 -10.78 33.45 0.78
CA LEU A 133 -9.83 34.56 0.77
C LEU A 133 -8.93 34.61 -0.47
N ALA A 134 -8.94 33.56 -1.29
CA ALA A 134 -8.16 33.45 -2.53
C ALA A 134 -9.00 33.70 -3.80
N LEU A 135 -10.28 34.03 -3.64
CA LEU A 135 -11.20 34.50 -4.69
C LEU A 135 -11.40 36.01 -4.56
#